data_AF-A0AAD6VUY4-F1
#
_entry.id   AF-A0AAD6VUY4-F1
#
_cell.length_a   1.000
_cell.length_b   1.000
_cell.length_c   1.000
_cell.angle_alpha   90.00
_cell.angle_beta   90.00
_cell.angle_gamma   90.00
#
_symmetry.space_group_name_H-M   'P 1'
#
loop_
_entity.id
_entity.type
_entity.pdbx_description
1 polymer ?
#
loop_
_entity_poly.entity_id
_entity_poly.type
_entity_poly.pdbx_seq_one_letter_code
_entity_poly.pdbx_strand_id
1 'polypeptide(L)'
;MTIAQKYPKLRVVVQDLEHTVEGAKELWKESFPAHIERNMVEFQALDFFDPQPVKNAAVFMLRLIAHNWNDAVLVKILQNLRDAAQPTTQLVIIEKILSFAALPGSEVANVPGAQGPTARAPLLPNWGVGTAEFYFEMLNRCTQCLVVASAR
;
A
#
# COMPACT_ATOMS: atom_id res chain seq x y z
N MET A 1 -12.56 1.17 7.47
CA MET A 1 -11.74 1.81 6.41
C MET A 1 -12.36 3.15 6.01
N THR A 2 -11.67 4.26 6.27
CA THR A 2 -12.21 5.64 6.13
C THR A 2 -12.60 6.03 4.70
N ILE A 3 -11.96 5.43 3.68
CA ILE A 3 -12.21 5.77 2.27
C ILE A 3 -13.62 5.34 1.83
N ALA A 4 -14.01 4.08 2.04
CA ALA A 4 -15.34 3.60 1.65
C ALA A 4 -16.46 4.34 2.39
N GLN A 5 -16.24 4.71 3.65
CA GLN A 5 -17.19 5.51 4.43
C GLN A 5 -17.37 6.92 3.87
N LYS A 6 -16.27 7.58 3.49
CA LYS A 6 -16.30 8.95 2.97
C LYS A 6 -16.79 9.04 1.53
N TYR A 7 -16.56 8.00 0.72
CA TYR A 7 -16.89 7.95 -0.69
C TYR A 7 -17.84 6.77 -1.00
N PRO A 8 -19.14 6.89 -0.70
CA PRO A 8 -20.08 5.78 -0.82
C PRO A 8 -20.34 5.28 -2.25
N LYS A 9 -19.94 6.07 -3.26
CA LYS A 9 -20.00 5.69 -4.68
C LYS A 9 -18.81 4.83 -5.13
N LEU A 10 -17.77 4.75 -4.31
CA LEU A 10 -16.57 3.99 -4.63
C LEU A 10 -16.82 2.50 -4.38
N ARG A 11 -16.53 1.67 -5.37
CA ARG A 11 -16.40 0.23 -5.16
C ARG A 11 -14.93 -0.07 -4.86
N VAL A 12 -14.70 -0.80 -3.78
CA VAL A 12 -13.37 -1.22 -3.34
C VAL A 12 -13.29 -2.73 -3.38
N VAL A 13 -12.26 -3.25 -4.03
CA VAL A 13 -11.87 -4.66 -3.98
C VAL A 13 -10.56 -4.74 -3.21
N VAL A 14 -10.58 -5.44 -2.08
CA VAL A 14 -9.41 -5.71 -1.26
C VAL A 14 -8.84 -7.06 -1.70
N GLN A 15 -7.60 -7.04 -2.17
CA GLN A 15 -6.88 -8.20 -2.64
C GLN A 15 -5.73 -8.53 -1.70
N ASP A 16 -5.65 -9.80 -1.31
CA ASP A 16 -4.58 -10.39 -0.50
C ASP A 16 -4.58 -11.92 -0.67
N LEU A 17 -3.69 -12.62 0.01
CA LEU A 17 -3.69 -14.09 0.04
C LEU A 17 -4.99 -14.63 0.68
N GLU A 18 -5.40 -15.83 0.27
CA GLU A 18 -6.69 -16.43 0.68
C GLU A 18 -6.91 -16.39 2.20
N HIS A 19 -5.92 -16.84 2.98
CA HIS A 19 -6.01 -16.87 4.45
C HIS A 19 -6.19 -15.47 5.07
N THR A 20 -5.56 -14.44 4.50
CA THR A 20 -5.74 -13.03 4.93
C THR A 20 -7.14 -12.55 4.60
N VAL A 21 -7.62 -12.87 3.39
CA VAL A 21 -8.96 -12.50 2.90
C VAL A 21 -10.06 -13.14 3.75
N GLU A 22 -9.92 -14.39 4.15
CA GLU A 22 -10.88 -15.08 5.03
C GLU A 22 -11.00 -14.37 6.38
N GLY A 23 -9.87 -14.14 7.06
CA GLY A 23 -9.87 -13.41 8.34
C GLY A 23 -10.39 -11.97 8.21
N ALA A 24 -10.09 -11.29 7.11
CA ALA A 24 -10.63 -9.96 6.85
C ALA A 24 -12.15 -9.97 6.65
N LYS A 25 -12.71 -10.95 5.93
CA LYS A 25 -14.16 -11.08 5.74
C LYS A 25 -14.88 -11.25 7.07
N GLU A 26 -14.36 -12.06 7.99
CA GLU A 26 -14.95 -12.28 9.32
C GLU A 26 -14.96 -10.97 10.14
N LEU A 27 -13.78 -10.33 10.27
CA LEU A 27 -13.64 -9.08 11.00
C LEU A 27 -14.57 -7.98 10.47
N TRP A 28 -14.74 -7.90 9.15
CA TRP A 28 -15.56 -6.88 8.50
C TRP A 28 -17.06 -7.17 8.58
N LYS A 29 -17.48 -8.43 8.62
CA LYS A 29 -18.88 -8.79 8.89
C LYS A 29 -19.30 -8.29 10.27
N GLU A 30 -18.41 -8.39 11.26
CA GLU A 30 -18.70 -7.92 12.62
C GLU A 30 -18.61 -6.39 12.71
N SER A 31 -17.56 -5.78 12.16
CA SER A 31 -17.27 -4.35 12.36
C SER A 31 -18.02 -3.43 11.40
N PHE A 32 -18.30 -3.89 10.18
CA PHE A 32 -18.81 -3.05 9.07
C PHE A 32 -19.82 -3.77 8.14
N PRO A 33 -20.86 -4.45 8.67
CA PRO A 33 -21.76 -5.28 7.85
C PRO A 33 -22.40 -4.53 6.69
N ALA A 34 -22.83 -3.28 6.91
CA ALA A 34 -23.45 -2.45 5.88
C ALA A 34 -22.57 -2.19 4.64
N HIS A 35 -21.24 -2.26 4.75
CA HIS A 35 -20.34 -2.05 3.60
C HIS A 35 -20.28 -3.28 2.70
N ILE A 36 -20.45 -4.46 3.30
CA ILE A 36 -20.51 -5.74 2.59
C ILE A 36 -21.88 -5.89 1.92
N GLU A 37 -22.96 -5.67 2.68
CA GLU A 37 -24.34 -5.75 2.19
C GLU A 37 -24.61 -4.81 0.99
N ARG A 38 -24.00 -3.63 1.00
CA ARG A 38 -24.15 -2.64 -0.08
C ARG A 38 -23.22 -2.87 -1.27
N ASN A 39 -22.42 -3.95 -1.28
CA ASN A 39 -21.38 -4.22 -2.27
C ASN A 39 -20.45 -3.01 -2.49
N MET A 40 -20.06 -2.36 -1.39
CA MET A 40 -19.08 -1.28 -1.41
C MET A 40 -17.67 -1.82 -1.26
N VAL A 41 -17.51 -2.90 -0.49
CA VAL A 41 -16.23 -3.58 -0.27
C VAL A 41 -16.39 -5.05 -0.61
N GLU A 42 -15.50 -5.54 -1.46
CA GLU A 42 -15.36 -6.95 -1.82
C GLU A 42 -13.96 -7.42 -1.43
N PHE A 43 -13.83 -8.69 -1.07
CA PHE A 43 -12.54 -9.30 -0.77
C PHE A 43 -12.27 -10.42 -1.78
N GLN A 44 -11.11 -10.35 -2.41
CA GLN A 44 -10.70 -11.27 -3.46
C GLN A 44 -9.33 -11.84 -3.14
N ALA A 45 -9.21 -13.17 -3.07
CA ALA A 45 -7.91 -13.80 -2.96
C ALA A 45 -7.10 -13.59 -4.24
N LEU A 46 -5.85 -13.16 -4.10
CA LEU A 46 -4.93 -12.93 -5.21
C LEU A 46 -3.49 -13.03 -4.72
N ASP A 47 -2.67 -13.78 -5.45
CA ASP A 47 -1.23 -13.62 -5.40
C ASP A 47 -0.82 -12.43 -6.29
N PHE A 48 -0.12 -11.45 -5.73
CA PHE A 48 0.29 -10.24 -6.45
C PHE A 48 1.27 -10.52 -7.60
N PHE A 49 1.89 -11.71 -7.63
CA PHE A 49 2.76 -12.15 -8.72
C PHE A 49 1.99 -12.63 -9.95
N ASP A 50 0.71 -12.95 -9.78
CA ASP A 50 -0.18 -13.35 -10.87
C ASP A 50 -0.77 -12.12 -11.61
N PRO A 51 -1.22 -12.30 -12.87
CA PRO A 51 -1.86 -11.23 -13.62
C PRO A 51 -3.08 -10.65 -12.89
N GLN A 52 -3.15 -9.32 -12.81
CA GLN A 52 -4.23 -8.63 -12.10
C GLN A 52 -5.60 -8.90 -12.76
N PRO A 53 -6.56 -9.55 -12.06
CA PRO A 53 -7.87 -9.90 -12.63
C PRO A 53 -8.80 -8.68 -12.82
N VAL A 54 -8.69 -7.65 -11.96
CA VAL A 54 -9.53 -6.45 -12.06
C VAL A 54 -8.91 -5.49 -13.08
N LYS A 55 -9.54 -5.41 -14.25
CA LYS A 55 -9.13 -4.51 -15.34
C LYS A 55 -9.80 -3.15 -15.21
N ASN A 56 -9.16 -2.12 -15.77
CA ASN A 56 -9.72 -0.77 -15.92
C ASN A 56 -10.13 -0.12 -14.60
N ALA A 57 -9.42 -0.43 -13.52
CA ALA A 57 -9.62 0.25 -12.24
C ALA A 57 -9.29 1.75 -12.38
N ALA A 58 -10.04 2.60 -11.67
CA ALA A 58 -9.70 4.03 -11.60
C ALA A 58 -8.40 4.22 -10.82
N VAL A 59 -8.22 3.45 -9.73
CA VAL A 59 -7.04 3.49 -8.87
C VAL A 59 -6.61 2.08 -8.49
N PHE A 60 -5.32 1.81 -8.63
CA PHE A 60 -4.63 0.74 -7.90
C PHE A 60 -3.90 1.34 -6.71
N MET A 61 -4.08 0.76 -5.53
CA MET A 61 -3.44 1.21 -4.30
C MET A 61 -2.64 0.09 -3.64
N LEU A 62 -1.32 0.25 -3.61
CA LEU A 62 -0.43 -0.62 -2.83
C LEU A 62 -0.19 0.03 -1.47
N ARG A 63 -0.63 -0.61 -0.39
CA ARG A 63 -0.40 -0.12 0.97
C ARG A 63 0.47 -1.11 1.73
N LEU A 64 1.67 -0.68 2.11
CA LEU A 64 2.62 -1.45 2.91
C LEU A 64 2.96 -2.81 2.26
N ILE A 65 3.26 -2.79 0.96
CA ILE A 65 3.61 -3.98 0.15
C ILE A 65 5.02 -3.86 -0.40
N ALA A 66 5.42 -2.67 -0.87
CA ALA A 66 6.65 -2.50 -1.65
C ALA A 66 7.91 -2.81 -0.84
N HIS A 67 7.91 -2.55 0.48
CA HIS A 67 9.06 -2.79 1.35
C HIS A 67 9.35 -4.28 1.62
N ASN A 68 8.44 -5.20 1.29
CA ASN A 68 8.63 -6.64 1.49
C ASN A 68 9.44 -7.30 0.37
N TRP A 69 9.61 -6.60 -0.74
CA TRP A 69 10.11 -7.19 -1.97
C TRP A 69 11.34 -6.43 -2.45
N ASN A 70 12.25 -7.15 -3.08
CA ASN A 70 13.34 -6.53 -3.83
C ASN A 70 12.82 -5.88 -5.13
N ASP A 71 13.66 -5.06 -5.75
CA ASP A 71 13.31 -4.31 -6.96
C ASP A 71 12.76 -5.19 -8.09
N ALA A 72 13.39 -6.35 -8.36
CA ALA A 72 12.97 -7.23 -9.45
C ALA A 72 11.55 -7.78 -9.22
N VAL A 73 11.25 -8.17 -7.99
CA VAL A 73 9.95 -8.69 -7.60
C VAL A 73 8.90 -7.58 -7.57
N LEU A 74 9.24 -6.40 -7.04
CA LEU A 74 8.33 -5.25 -7.04
C LEU A 74 8.00 -4.78 -8.45
N VAL A 75 8.99 -4.75 -9.35
CA VAL A 75 8.78 -4.44 -10.77
C VAL A 75 7.78 -5.41 -11.40
N LYS A 76 7.84 -6.71 -11.07
CA LYS A 76 6.87 -7.69 -11.55
C LYS A 76 5.44 -7.39 -11.07
N ILE A 77 5.26 -7.06 -9.79
CA ILE A 77 3.95 -6.64 -9.25
C ILE A 77 3.44 -5.40 -9.98
N LEU A 78 4.29 -4.37 -10.14
CA LEU A 78 3.92 -3.13 -10.81
C LEU A 78 3.59 -3.33 -12.29
N GLN A 79 4.26 -4.25 -12.98
CA GLN A 79 3.96 -4.65 -14.36
C GLN A 79 2.57 -5.29 -14.45
N ASN A 80 2.24 -6.24 -13.56
CA ASN A 80 0.92 -6.86 -13.54
C ASN A 80 -0.21 -5.82 -13.34
N LEU A 81 0.02 -4.78 -12.52
CA LEU A 81 -0.92 -3.66 -12.37
C LEU A 81 -0.97 -2.79 -13.62
N ARG A 82 0.18 -2.50 -14.24
CA ARG A 82 0.26 -1.71 -15.47
C ARG A 82 -0.48 -2.38 -16.63
N ASP A 83 -0.38 -3.69 -16.76
CA ASP A 83 -1.07 -4.47 -17.79
C ASP A 83 -2.59 -4.49 -17.62
N ALA A 84 -3.09 -4.24 -16.40
CA ALA A 84 -4.52 -4.11 -16.11
C ALA A 84 -5.03 -2.66 -16.14
N ALA A 85 -4.12 -1.68 -16.22
CA ALA A 85 -4.42 -0.26 -16.13
C ALA A 85 -4.86 0.34 -17.48
N GLN A 86 -5.69 1.36 -17.39
CA GLN A 86 -5.94 2.30 -18.49
C GLN A 86 -4.95 3.47 -18.43
N PRO A 87 -4.78 4.26 -19.51
CA PRO A 87 -3.98 5.48 -19.46
C PRO A 87 -4.42 6.48 -18.38
N THR A 88 -5.69 6.41 -17.97
CA THR A 88 -6.29 7.26 -16.92
C THR A 88 -6.21 6.63 -15.52
N THR A 89 -5.80 5.37 -15.39
CA THR A 89 -5.68 4.70 -14.10
C THR A 89 -4.54 5.32 -13.30
N GLN A 90 -4.80 5.61 -12.03
CA GLN A 90 -3.78 6.11 -11.11
C GLN A 90 -3.23 4.97 -10.25
N LEU A 91 -1.91 5.00 -10.00
CA LEU A 91 -1.26 4.16 -9.01
C LEU A 91 -0.96 5.00 -7.77
N VAL A 92 -1.42 4.52 -6.61
CA VAL A 92 -1.13 5.14 -5.31
C VAL A 92 -0.31 4.15 -4.49
N ILE A 93 0.89 4.54 -4.08
CA ILE A 93 1.75 3.74 -3.21
C ILE A 93 1.78 4.42 -1.85
N ILE A 94 1.35 3.70 -0.81
CA ILE A 94 1.33 4.16 0.58
C ILE A 94 2.37 3.34 1.34
N GLU A 95 3.53 3.95 1.55
CA GLU A 95 4.67 3.35 2.23
C GLU A 95 5.20 4.24 3.35
N LYS A 96 5.95 3.61 4.26
CA LYS A 96 6.77 4.33 5.21
C LYS A 96 8.12 4.59 4.56
N ILE A 97 8.47 5.86 4.36
CA ILE A 97 9.77 6.25 3.82
C ILE A 97 10.71 6.47 5.00
N LEU A 98 11.73 5.61 5.12
CA LEU A 98 12.71 5.72 6.19
C LEU A 98 13.81 6.71 5.81
N SER A 99 14.17 7.56 6.76
CA SER A 99 15.33 8.42 6.62
C SER A 99 16.62 7.61 6.79
N PHE A 100 17.63 7.94 6.01
CA PHE A 100 18.92 7.28 6.08
C PHE A 100 19.61 7.60 7.41
N ALA A 101 20.18 6.57 8.06
CA ALA A 101 20.95 6.72 9.29
C ALA A 101 22.26 7.49 9.07
N ALA A 102 22.78 7.48 7.84
CA ALA A 102 23.85 8.35 7.37
C ALA A 102 23.27 9.41 6.43
N LEU A 103 24.02 10.49 6.20
CA LEU A 103 23.63 11.46 5.16
C LEU A 103 23.59 10.72 3.81
N PRO A 104 22.47 10.79 3.06
CA PRO A 104 22.37 10.10 1.79
C PRO A 104 23.43 10.62 0.81
N GLY A 105 23.95 9.72 -0.03
CA GLY A 105 24.78 10.11 -1.16
C GLY A 105 23.97 10.83 -2.24
N SER A 106 24.54 10.98 -3.43
CA SER A 106 23.86 11.58 -4.58
C SER A 106 22.75 10.70 -5.18
N GLU A 107 22.54 9.48 -4.68
CA GLU A 107 21.65 8.46 -5.26
C GLU A 107 20.19 8.94 -5.34
N VAL A 108 19.74 9.70 -4.34
CA VAL A 108 18.37 10.23 -4.26
C VAL A 108 18.28 11.72 -4.56
N ALA A 109 19.39 12.36 -4.93
CA ALA A 109 19.46 13.82 -5.12
C ALA A 109 18.52 14.32 -6.24
N ASN A 110 18.22 13.46 -7.23
CA ASN A 110 17.36 13.78 -8.36
C ASN A 110 15.88 13.46 -8.13
N VAL A 111 15.51 12.93 -6.96
CA VAL A 111 14.12 12.58 -6.66
C VAL A 111 13.50 13.69 -5.80
N PRO A 112 12.56 14.50 -6.35
CA PRO A 112 11.92 15.57 -5.60
C PRO A 112 11.27 15.03 -4.32
N GLY A 113 11.60 15.65 -3.18
CA GLY A 113 11.06 15.25 -1.87
C GLY A 113 11.72 14.01 -1.24
N ALA A 114 12.74 13.40 -1.86
CA ALA A 114 13.44 12.27 -1.26
C ALA A 114 14.36 12.67 -0.10
N GLN A 115 14.86 13.90 -0.08
CA GLN A 115 15.59 14.43 1.08
C GLN A 115 14.63 15.15 2.03
N GLY A 116 14.51 14.60 3.24
CA GLY A 116 13.77 15.21 4.35
C GLY A 116 14.67 16.03 5.29
N PRO A 117 14.08 16.71 6.28
CA PRO A 117 14.84 17.40 7.32
C PRO A 117 15.67 16.41 8.14
N THR A 118 16.97 16.66 8.24
CA THR A 118 17.90 15.85 9.03
C THR A 118 18.10 16.44 10.42
N ALA A 119 18.30 15.57 11.40
CA ALA A 119 18.61 16.02 12.76
C ALA A 119 20.00 16.67 12.83
N ARG A 120 20.16 17.64 13.75
CA ARG A 120 21.47 18.24 14.05
C ARG A 120 22.27 17.33 14.98
N ALA A 121 23.60 17.38 14.88
CA ALA A 121 24.48 16.73 15.84
C ALA A 121 24.12 17.13 17.30
N PRO A 122 24.16 16.19 18.27
CA PRO A 122 24.74 14.83 18.17
C PRO A 122 23.77 13.73 17.69
N LEU A 123 22.55 14.06 17.29
CA LEU A 123 21.59 13.05 16.82
C LEU A 123 21.99 12.50 15.44
N LEU A 124 21.66 11.22 15.21
CA LEU A 124 21.80 10.63 13.88
C LEU A 124 20.90 11.37 12.88
N PRO A 125 21.30 11.50 11.59
CA PRO A 125 20.50 12.13 10.55
C PRO A 125 19.04 11.64 10.45
N ASN A 126 18.79 10.36 10.76
CA ASN A 126 17.45 9.77 10.83
C ASN A 126 16.72 9.98 12.17
N TRP A 127 17.18 10.89 13.02
CA TRP A 127 16.61 11.18 14.35
C TRP A 127 16.78 10.06 15.40
N GLY A 128 17.55 9.01 15.09
CA GLY A 128 17.88 7.93 16.02
C GLY A 128 16.65 7.28 16.67
N VAL A 129 16.65 7.18 18.00
CA VAL A 129 15.54 6.57 18.76
C VAL A 129 14.19 7.25 18.50
N GLY A 130 14.17 8.54 18.17
CA GLY A 130 12.94 9.27 17.89
C GLY A 130 12.14 8.76 16.67
N THR A 131 12.77 7.95 15.80
CA THR A 131 12.11 7.30 14.65
C THR A 131 12.10 5.78 14.75
N ALA A 132 12.57 5.20 15.87
CA ALA A 132 12.67 3.74 16.05
C ALA A 132 11.33 3.04 15.87
N GLU A 133 10.22 3.67 16.25
CA GLU A 133 8.87 3.16 16.03
C GLU A 133 8.61 2.83 14.56
N PHE A 134 9.07 3.64 13.60
CA PHE A 134 8.86 3.36 12.18
C PHE A 134 9.58 2.08 11.73
N TYR A 135 10.75 1.80 12.30
CA TYR A 135 11.47 0.55 12.05
C TYR A 135 10.76 -0.65 12.69
N PHE A 136 10.26 -0.50 13.93
CA PHE A 136 9.49 -1.57 14.59
C PHE A 136 8.16 -1.85 13.88
N GLU A 137 7.47 -0.83 13.38
CA GLU A 137 6.23 -1.02 12.62
C GLU A 137 6.47 -1.77 11.31
N MET A 138 7.60 -1.53 10.63
CA MET A 138 7.97 -2.30 9.43
C MET A 138 8.21 -3.78 9.74
N LEU A 139 8.80 -4.10 10.90
CA LEU A 139 9.05 -5.48 11.29
C LEU A 139 7.79 -6.21 11.76
N ASN A 140 6.82 -5.48 12.35
CA ASN A 140 5.73 -6.08 13.11
C ASN A 140 4.34 -6.00 12.47
N ARG A 141 4.12 -5.24 11.38
CA ARG A 141 2.79 -5.11 10.77
C ARG A 141 2.67 -5.82 9.43
N CYS A 142 2.02 -6.99 9.44
CA CYS A 142 1.62 -7.74 8.24
C CYS A 142 0.25 -7.33 7.64
N THR A 143 -0.31 -6.16 7.96
CA THR A 143 -1.57 -5.70 7.33
C THR A 143 -1.30 -5.09 5.95
N GLN A 144 -0.98 -5.98 5.03
CA GLN A 144 -0.86 -5.75 3.60
C GLN A 144 -2.26 -5.72 3.01
N CYS A 145 -2.52 -4.85 2.04
CA CYS A 145 -3.74 -4.90 1.23
C CYS A 145 -3.45 -4.19 -0.09
N LEU A 146 -3.68 -4.88 -1.20
CA LEU A 146 -3.86 -4.21 -2.48
C LEU A 146 -5.33 -3.78 -2.54
N VAL A 147 -5.55 -2.47 -2.65
CA VAL A 147 -6.88 -1.90 -2.79
C VAL A 147 -7.08 -1.50 -4.24
N VAL A 148 -8.02 -2.16 -4.90
CA VAL A 148 -8.49 -1.75 -6.23
C VAL A 148 -9.74 -0.93 -6.06
N ALA A 149 -9.71 0.32 -6.52
CA ALA A 149 -10.86 1.21 -6.43
C ALA A 149 -11.35 1.59 -7.82
N SER A 150 -12.65 1.39 -8.05
CA SER A 150 -13.32 1.81 -9.27
C SER A 150 -14.52 2.69 -8.94
N ALA A 151 -14.66 3.80 -9.66
CA ALA A 151 -15.88 4.59 -9.63
C ALA A 151 -16.93 3.87 -10.49
N ARG A 152 -18.15 3.72 -9.96
CA ARG A 152 -19.31 3.28 -10.76
C ARG A 152 -19.69 4.34 -11.80
#